data_AF-A0A7X1LRW4-F1
#
_entry.id   AF-A0A7X1LRW4-F1
#
_cell.length_a   1.000
_cell.length_b   1.000
_cell.length_c   1.000
_cell.angle_alpha   90.00
_cell.angle_beta   90.00
_cell.angle_gamma   90.00
#
_symmetry.space_group_name_H-M   'P 1'
#
loop_
_entity.id
_entity.type
_entity.pdbx_description
1 polymer ?
#
loop_
_entity_poly.entity_id
_entity_poly.type
_entity_poly.pdbx_seq_one_letter_code
_entity_poly.pdbx_strand_id
1 'polypeptide(L)'
;MLDFWHFWRTVRHEWPAVGDQDDHDGEVRTTGADRSALNRAYYRRFAGVPAHAVRAAAHRWYDAHRRRPDAFVVGGLQAVRWHRCRGHEVVLVSGSLRLVVERVAEDLGATQVCCTEQVVSADGVLTGEVDRPMIGRAKADAVAAVLAERGVPAAQCFAYGDHDSDLDMLRSVGNPVVVGGTPALRQEAERCGWPVLSPRTGPLGALADRRIPAGVNG
;
A
#
# COMPACT_ATOMS: atom_id res chain seq x y z
N MET A 1 5.23 3.14 -7.05
CA MET A 1 4.83 4.48 -7.55
C MET A 1 5.77 4.97 -8.65
N LEU A 2 7.08 5.08 -8.41
CA LEU A 2 8.02 5.53 -9.45
C LEU A 2 8.09 4.58 -10.66
N ASP A 3 8.08 3.26 -10.43
CA ASP A 3 8.09 2.29 -11.55
C ASP A 3 6.87 2.42 -12.47
N PHE A 4 5.68 2.63 -11.88
CA PHE A 4 4.48 2.90 -12.67
C PHE A 4 4.56 4.25 -13.39
N TRP A 5 5.12 5.29 -12.76
CA TRP A 5 5.33 6.58 -13.41
C TRP A 5 6.24 6.47 -14.63
N HIS A 6 7.35 5.74 -14.52
CA HIS A 6 8.23 5.48 -15.67
C HIS A 6 7.51 4.75 -16.79
N PHE A 7 6.71 3.73 -16.46
CA PHE A 7 5.88 3.04 -17.46
C PHE A 7 4.82 3.96 -18.07
N TRP A 8 4.13 4.78 -17.27
CA TRP A 8 3.12 5.72 -17.75
C TRP A 8 3.71 6.67 -18.81
N ARG A 9 4.91 7.21 -18.57
CA ARG A 9 5.60 8.09 -19.52
C ARG A 9 5.84 7.43 -20.88
N THR A 10 6.05 6.11 -20.92
CA THR A 10 6.28 5.42 -22.19
C THR A 10 5.00 5.15 -22.97
N VAL A 11 3.83 5.11 -22.33
CA VAL A 11 2.56 4.72 -22.98
C VAL A 11 1.51 5.84 -23.06
N ARG A 12 1.69 6.95 -22.33
CA ARG A 12 0.67 8.02 -22.24
C ARG A 12 0.28 8.63 -23.58
N HIS A 13 1.17 8.57 -24.57
CA HIS A 13 0.93 9.05 -25.94
C HIS A 13 -0.19 8.28 -26.67
N GLU A 14 -0.59 7.10 -26.18
CA GLU A 14 -1.74 6.34 -26.70
C GLU A 14 -3.08 7.02 -26.37
N TRP A 15 -3.10 8.04 -25.51
CA TRP A 15 -4.29 8.82 -25.14
C TRP A 15 -4.16 10.27 -25.59
N PRO A 16 -4.73 10.65 -26.75
CA PRO A 16 -4.57 12.00 -27.32
C PRO A 16 -5.09 13.14 -26.43
N ALA A 17 -5.99 12.85 -25.49
CA ALA A 17 -6.49 13.82 -24.52
C ALA A 17 -5.48 14.17 -23.42
N VAL A 18 -4.39 13.40 -23.28
CA VAL A 18 -3.31 13.67 -22.35
C VAL A 18 -2.35 14.67 -23.00
N GLY A 19 -2.41 15.92 -22.55
CA GLY A 19 -1.46 16.96 -22.95
C GLY A 19 -0.05 16.69 -22.43
N ASP A 20 0.88 17.59 -22.75
CA ASP A 20 2.26 17.48 -22.28
C ASP A 20 2.31 17.57 -20.74
N GLN A 21 3.04 16.66 -20.12
CA GLN A 21 3.14 16.57 -18.66
C GLN A 21 4.57 16.89 -18.22
N ASP A 22 4.68 17.60 -17.10
CA ASP A 22 5.96 17.98 -16.54
C ASP A 22 6.74 16.72 -16.11
N ASP A 23 7.78 16.39 -16.88
CA ASP A 23 8.57 15.17 -16.77
C ASP A 23 9.66 15.26 -15.71
N HIS A 24 9.67 16.32 -14.92
CA HIS A 24 10.66 16.50 -13.86
C HIS A 24 10.52 15.39 -12.80
N ASP A 25 11.54 14.53 -12.80
CA ASP A 25 11.89 13.61 -11.72
C ASP A 25 12.44 14.40 -10.53
N GLY A 26 11.67 15.39 -10.07
CA GLY A 26 11.92 16.09 -8.82
C GLY A 26 11.91 15.06 -7.70
N GLU A 27 13.07 14.46 -7.48
CA GLU A 27 13.39 13.61 -6.34
C GLU A 27 13.30 14.54 -5.15
N VAL A 28 12.11 14.64 -4.58
CA VAL A 28 11.96 15.38 -3.34
C VAL A 28 12.76 14.57 -2.33
N ARG A 29 13.87 15.16 -1.91
CA ARG A 29 14.80 14.63 -0.90
C ARG A 29 13.98 14.02 0.24
N THR A 30 14.15 12.72 0.41
CA THR A 30 13.31 11.84 1.24
C THR A 30 13.59 11.95 2.73
N THR A 31 14.68 12.60 3.11
CA THR A 31 15.05 12.85 4.50
C THR A 31 14.38 14.12 5.01
N GLY A 32 13.34 13.97 5.83
CA GLY A 32 12.67 15.05 6.56
C GLY A 32 11.51 15.74 5.82
N ALA A 33 11.22 15.38 4.57
CA ALA A 33 10.05 15.89 3.86
C ALA A 33 8.75 15.20 4.34
N ASP A 34 7.68 15.98 4.53
CA ASP A 34 6.35 15.45 4.83
C ASP A 34 5.91 14.48 3.73
N ARG A 35 5.82 13.20 4.09
CA ARG A 35 5.45 12.12 3.16
C ARG A 35 4.08 12.35 2.52
N SER A 36 3.16 13.03 3.21
CA SER A 36 1.86 13.40 2.65
C SER A 36 2.00 14.47 1.57
N ALA A 37 2.86 15.47 1.76
CA ALA A 37 3.20 16.46 0.74
C ALA A 37 3.84 15.81 -0.50
N LEU A 38 4.74 14.84 -0.30
CA LEU A 38 5.32 14.05 -1.39
C LEU A 38 4.27 13.27 -2.18
N ASN A 39 3.33 12.66 -1.47
CA ASN A 39 2.24 11.91 -2.05
C ASN A 39 1.35 12.81 -2.92
N ARG A 40 0.97 13.98 -2.42
CA ARG A 40 0.22 15.00 -3.18
C ARG A 40 0.99 15.45 -4.42
N ALA A 41 2.27 15.78 -4.28
CA ALA A 41 3.12 16.20 -5.39
C ALA A 41 3.26 15.11 -6.47
N TYR A 42 3.29 13.83 -6.08
CA TYR A 42 3.25 12.72 -7.02
C TYR A 42 1.97 12.73 -7.87
N TYR A 43 0.80 12.88 -7.25
CA TYR A 43 -0.48 12.80 -7.96
C TYR A 43 -0.84 14.04 -8.78
N ARG A 44 -0.29 15.22 -8.45
CA ARG A 44 -0.44 16.43 -9.30
C ARG A 44 0.00 16.21 -10.74
N ARG A 45 0.95 15.31 -10.98
CA ARG A 45 1.40 14.93 -12.32
C ARG A 45 0.29 14.33 -13.18
N PHE A 46 -0.79 13.83 -12.60
CA PHE A 46 -1.93 13.28 -13.34
C PHE A 46 -3.07 14.29 -13.54
N ALA A 47 -2.88 15.58 -13.20
CA ALA A 47 -3.87 16.61 -13.50
C ALA A 47 -4.21 16.64 -15.00
N GLY A 48 -5.51 16.67 -15.32
CA GLY A 48 -6.01 16.66 -16.70
C GLY A 48 -6.03 15.28 -17.36
N VAL A 49 -5.55 14.22 -16.69
CA VAL A 49 -5.53 12.86 -17.28
C VAL A 49 -6.87 12.16 -17.03
N PRO A 50 -7.48 11.54 -18.06
CA PRO A 50 -8.65 10.68 -17.85
C PRO A 50 -8.33 9.51 -16.91
N ALA A 51 -9.12 9.31 -15.86
CA ALA A 51 -8.87 8.27 -14.86
C ALA A 51 -8.86 6.85 -15.48
N HIS A 52 -9.69 6.62 -16.50
CA HIS A 52 -9.72 5.33 -17.22
C HIS A 52 -8.40 5.04 -17.96
N ALA A 53 -7.68 6.07 -18.44
CA ALA A 53 -6.39 5.90 -19.11
C ALA A 53 -5.32 5.43 -18.12
N VAL A 54 -5.24 6.08 -16.96
CA VAL A 54 -4.33 5.68 -15.88
C VAL A 54 -4.62 4.26 -15.42
N ARG A 55 -5.91 3.91 -15.25
CA ARG A 55 -6.32 2.54 -14.89
C ARG A 55 -5.86 1.52 -15.93
N ALA A 56 -6.15 1.75 -17.20
CA ALA A 56 -5.78 0.84 -18.28
C ALA A 56 -4.25 0.65 -18.34
N ALA A 57 -3.48 1.74 -18.26
CA ALA A 57 -2.02 1.67 -18.21
C ALA A 57 -1.53 0.92 -16.97
N ALA A 58 -2.11 1.16 -15.80
CA ALA A 58 -1.73 0.50 -14.55
C ALA A 58 -1.99 -1.01 -14.57
N HIS A 59 -3.12 -1.44 -15.16
CA HIS A 59 -3.42 -2.86 -15.33
C HIS A 59 -2.40 -3.53 -16.25
N ARG A 60 -2.07 -2.92 -17.39
CA ARG A 60 -1.02 -3.43 -18.30
C ARG A 60 0.35 -3.49 -17.65
N TRP A 61 0.73 -2.42 -16.94
CA TRP A 61 1.97 -2.37 -16.18
C TRP A 61 2.06 -3.51 -15.19
N TYR A 62 1.01 -3.69 -14.38
CA TYR A 62 1.00 -4.73 -13.35
C TYR A 62 0.99 -6.14 -13.94
N ASP A 63 0.24 -6.41 -15.01
CA ASP A 63 0.20 -7.72 -15.65
C ASP A 63 1.55 -8.14 -16.26
N ALA A 64 2.36 -7.16 -16.69
CA ALA A 64 3.75 -7.38 -17.07
C ALA A 64 4.66 -7.52 -15.82
N HIS A 65 4.52 -6.59 -14.87
CA HIS A 65 5.35 -6.51 -13.66
C HIS A 65 5.28 -7.79 -12.82
N ARG A 66 4.07 -8.33 -12.58
CA ARG A 66 3.84 -9.50 -11.72
C ARG A 66 4.51 -10.80 -12.20
N ARG A 67 4.97 -10.84 -13.46
CA ARG A 67 5.70 -11.98 -14.04
C ARG A 67 7.19 -11.96 -13.70
N ARG A 68 7.70 -10.83 -13.19
CA ARG A 68 9.11 -10.68 -12.84
C ARG A 68 9.42 -11.40 -11.53
N PRO A 69 10.63 -11.97 -11.36
CA PRO A 69 11.01 -12.64 -10.13
C PRO A 69 11.10 -11.70 -8.91
N ASP A 70 11.29 -10.40 -9.16
CA ASP A 70 11.40 -9.34 -8.15
C ASP A 70 10.09 -8.55 -7.94
N ALA A 71 8.97 -9.01 -8.51
CA ALA A 71 7.73 -8.26 -8.55
C ALA A 71 7.14 -7.96 -7.16
N PHE A 72 7.39 -8.85 -6.20
CA PHE A 72 6.88 -8.75 -4.84
C PHE A 72 8.00 -8.90 -3.80
N VAL A 73 7.84 -8.19 -2.69
CA VAL A 73 8.60 -8.45 -1.47
C VAL A 73 8.22 -9.82 -0.93
N VAL A 74 9.20 -10.74 -0.88
CA VAL A 74 8.95 -12.17 -0.62
C VAL A 74 8.24 -12.40 0.71
N GLY A 75 8.73 -11.77 1.78
CA GLY A 75 8.14 -11.90 3.12
C GLY A 75 6.69 -11.41 3.19
N GLY A 76 6.38 -10.29 2.51
CA GLY A 76 5.01 -9.76 2.43
C GLY A 76 4.06 -10.68 1.67
N LEU A 77 4.49 -11.20 0.52
CA LEU A 77 3.69 -12.14 -0.27
C LEU A 77 3.44 -13.46 0.47
N GLN A 78 4.44 -13.99 1.17
CA GLN A 78 4.29 -15.17 2.01
C GLN A 78 3.30 -14.92 3.17
N ALA A 79 3.34 -13.75 3.80
CA ALA A 79 2.40 -13.38 4.86
C ALA A 79 0.95 -13.35 4.36
N VAL A 80 0.71 -12.73 3.19
CA VAL A 80 -0.62 -12.74 2.54
C VAL A 80 -1.08 -14.19 2.30
N ARG A 81 -0.23 -15.04 1.73
CA ARG A 81 -0.56 -16.45 1.48
C ARG A 81 -0.87 -17.21 2.77
N TRP A 82 -0.10 -16.98 3.83
CA TRP A 82 -0.29 -17.60 5.13
C TRP A 82 -1.63 -17.25 5.77
N HIS A 83 -2.03 -15.98 5.68
CA HIS A 83 -3.33 -15.49 6.14
C HIS A 83 -4.47 -16.11 5.35
N ARG A 84 -4.36 -16.13 4.02
CA ARG A 84 -5.37 -16.73 3.16
C ARG A 84 -5.56 -18.21 3.41
N CYS A 85 -4.49 -18.98 3.59
CA CYS A 85 -4.59 -20.41 3.92
C CYS A 85 -5.28 -20.69 5.26
N ARG A 86 -5.42 -19.68 6.13
CA ARG A 86 -6.12 -19.75 7.42
C ARG A 86 -7.52 -19.15 7.39
N GLY A 87 -7.99 -18.71 6.22
CA GLY A 87 -9.29 -18.06 6.06
C GLY A 87 -9.35 -16.65 6.65
N HIS A 88 -8.20 -16.00 6.92
CA HIS A 88 -8.21 -14.61 7.36
C HIS A 88 -8.57 -13.70 6.18
N GLU A 89 -9.36 -12.67 6.47
CA GLU A 89 -9.58 -11.56 5.55
C GLU A 89 -8.27 -10.77 5.34
N VAL A 90 -8.02 -10.34 4.11
CA VAL A 90 -6.85 -9.52 3.76
C VAL A 90 -7.35 -8.15 3.29
N VAL A 91 -6.88 -7.09 3.94
CA VAL A 91 -7.16 -5.70 3.55
C VAL A 91 -5.84 -5.04 3.15
N LEU A 92 -5.83 -4.36 2.00
CA LEU A 92 -4.66 -3.65 1.50
C LEU A 92 -4.70 -2.18 1.94
N VAL A 93 -3.71 -1.73 2.70
CA VAL A 93 -3.60 -0.33 3.16
C VAL A 93 -2.37 0.35 2.54
N SER A 94 -2.58 1.28 1.60
CA SER A 94 -1.50 1.76 0.72
C SER A 94 -1.54 3.26 0.45
N GLY A 95 -0.39 3.93 0.46
CA GLY A 95 -0.27 5.33 0.00
C GLY A 95 -0.37 5.51 -1.52
N SER A 96 -0.46 4.41 -2.28
CA SER A 96 -0.62 4.42 -3.72
C SER A 96 -2.06 4.76 -4.14
N LEU A 97 -2.31 5.03 -5.43
CA LEU A 97 -3.64 5.36 -5.94
C LEU A 97 -4.48 4.12 -6.22
N ARG A 98 -5.79 4.24 -6.04
CA ARG A 98 -6.79 3.18 -6.31
C ARG A 98 -6.56 2.50 -7.65
N LEU A 99 -6.44 3.28 -8.72
CA LEU A 99 -6.35 2.78 -10.11
C LEU A 99 -5.11 1.91 -10.36
N VAL A 100 -4.07 2.01 -9.51
CA VAL A 100 -2.88 1.16 -9.57
C VAL A 100 -3.00 -0.04 -8.64
N VAL A 101 -3.48 0.16 -7.41
CA VAL A 101 -3.49 -0.91 -6.40
C VAL A 101 -4.67 -1.86 -6.51
N GLU A 102 -5.76 -1.49 -7.17
CA GLU A 102 -6.94 -2.34 -7.32
C GLU A 102 -6.59 -3.68 -7.99
N ARG A 103 -5.77 -3.65 -9.04
CA ARG A 103 -5.36 -4.87 -9.75
C ARG A 103 -4.43 -5.75 -8.90
N VAL A 104 -3.58 -5.13 -8.08
CA VAL A 104 -2.73 -5.83 -7.11
C VAL A 104 -3.60 -6.50 -6.04
N ALA A 105 -4.60 -5.78 -5.54
CA ALA A 105 -5.53 -6.28 -4.54
C ALA A 105 -6.34 -7.48 -5.06
N GLU A 106 -6.80 -7.44 -6.31
CA GLU A 106 -7.47 -8.57 -6.96
C GLU A 106 -6.58 -9.81 -7.01
N ASP A 107 -5.33 -9.68 -7.47
CA ASP A 107 -4.37 -10.81 -7.59
C ASP A 107 -4.02 -11.39 -6.21
N LEU A 108 -3.86 -10.53 -5.20
CA LEU A 108 -3.65 -10.93 -3.82
C LEU A 108 -4.94 -11.40 -3.13
N GLY A 109 -6.11 -11.26 -3.76
CA GLY A 109 -7.46 -11.44 -3.23
C GLY A 109 -7.68 -10.76 -1.88
N ALA A 110 -7.27 -9.50 -1.81
CA ALA A 110 -7.70 -8.60 -0.75
C ALA A 110 -9.19 -8.27 -0.95
N THR A 111 -9.96 -8.28 0.13
CA THR A 111 -11.40 -7.98 0.12
C THR A 111 -11.69 -6.49 0.11
N GLN A 112 -10.74 -5.67 0.56
CA GLN A 112 -10.86 -4.23 0.64
C GLN A 112 -9.52 -3.54 0.40
N VAL A 113 -9.60 -2.34 -0.17
CA VAL A 113 -8.44 -1.48 -0.45
C VAL A 113 -8.65 -0.11 0.20
N CYS A 114 -7.84 0.20 1.20
CA CYS A 114 -7.73 1.52 1.79
C CYS A 114 -6.52 2.22 1.16
N CYS A 115 -6.74 3.19 0.28
CA CYS A 115 -5.68 3.81 -0.49
C CYS A 115 -5.80 5.33 -0.57
N THR A 116 -4.80 6.02 -1.14
CA THR A 116 -4.90 7.45 -1.36
C THR A 116 -6.03 7.74 -2.35
N GLU A 117 -6.92 8.66 -1.99
CA GLU A 117 -8.11 9.02 -2.79
C GLU A 117 -7.85 10.28 -3.61
N GLN A 118 -7.85 10.14 -4.94
CA GLN A 118 -7.70 11.26 -5.87
C GLN A 118 -9.06 11.90 -6.13
N VAL A 119 -9.06 13.21 -6.36
CA VAL A 119 -10.26 13.92 -6.80
C VAL A 119 -10.40 13.75 -8.31
N VAL A 120 -11.57 13.27 -8.73
CA VAL A 120 -11.94 13.06 -10.13
C VAL A 120 -13.10 14.00 -10.45
N SER A 121 -13.01 14.74 -11.56
CA SER A 121 -14.09 15.59 -12.04
C SER A 121 -15.31 14.77 -12.47
N ALA A 122 -16.45 15.44 -12.67
CA ALA A 122 -17.67 14.81 -13.20
C ALA A 122 -17.44 14.12 -14.57
N ASP A 123 -16.49 14.62 -15.36
CA ASP A 123 -16.13 14.08 -16.68
C ASP A 123 -15.12 12.90 -16.60
N GLY A 124 -14.80 12.42 -15.39
CA GLY A 124 -13.89 11.29 -15.21
C GLY A 124 -12.41 11.66 -15.36
N VAL A 125 -12.05 12.93 -15.20
CA VAL A 125 -10.68 13.45 -15.33
C VAL A 125 -10.06 13.68 -13.96
N LEU A 126 -8.83 13.25 -13.76
CA LEU A 126 -8.07 13.49 -12.53
C LEU A 126 -7.76 14.98 -12.42
N THR A 127 -8.10 15.60 -11.29
CA THR A 127 -7.80 17.03 -11.06
C THR A 127 -6.33 17.26 -10.66
N GLY A 128 -5.63 16.18 -10.27
CA GLY A 128 -4.31 16.22 -9.66
C GLY A 128 -4.33 16.41 -8.14
N GLU A 129 -5.50 16.73 -7.57
CA GLU A 129 -5.69 16.85 -6.14
C GLU A 129 -5.96 15.49 -5.48
N VAL A 130 -5.59 15.42 -4.21
CA VAL A 130 -5.81 14.27 -3.34
C VAL A 130 -6.76 14.71 -2.24
N ASP A 131 -7.87 14.01 -2.06
CA ASP A 131 -8.75 14.26 -0.93
C ASP A 131 -8.06 13.81 0.37
N ARG A 132 -7.74 12.51 0.44
CA ARG A 132 -7.08 11.89 1.60
C ARG A 132 -5.81 11.12 1.21
N PRO A 133 -4.61 11.63 1.56
CA PRO A 133 -3.37 10.85 1.48
C PRO A 133 -3.39 9.71 2.49
N MET A 134 -3.21 8.47 2.04
CA MET A 134 -3.19 7.29 2.91
C MET A 134 -1.79 7.07 3.49
N ILE A 135 -1.34 8.02 4.32
CA ILE A 135 0.01 8.13 4.88
C ILE A 135 -0.08 8.39 6.39
N GLY A 136 0.77 7.73 7.19
CA GLY A 136 0.85 7.97 8.64
C GLY A 136 -0.44 7.62 9.35
N ARG A 137 -0.91 8.53 10.21
CA ARG A 137 -2.15 8.40 10.97
C ARG A 137 -3.37 8.01 10.12
N ALA A 138 -3.46 8.46 8.86
CA ALA A 138 -4.56 8.10 7.98
C ALA A 138 -4.67 6.57 7.77
N LYS A 139 -3.55 5.84 7.79
CA LYS A 139 -3.55 4.37 7.71
C LYS A 139 -4.13 3.73 8.97
N ALA A 140 -3.79 4.27 10.15
CA ALA A 140 -4.34 3.79 11.42
C ALA A 140 -5.84 4.04 11.51
N ASP A 141 -6.30 5.22 11.08
CA ASP A 141 -7.73 5.53 11.03
C ASP A 141 -8.49 4.62 10.06
N ALA A 142 -7.89 4.28 8.91
CA ALA A 142 -8.46 3.33 7.96
C ALA A 142 -8.58 1.92 8.56
N VAL A 143 -7.56 1.46 9.30
CA VAL A 143 -7.62 0.19 10.03
C VAL A 143 -8.72 0.24 11.09
N ALA A 144 -8.80 1.31 11.89
CA ALA A 144 -9.84 1.46 12.91
C ALA A 144 -11.26 1.40 12.30
N ALA A 145 -11.48 2.03 11.15
CA ALA A 145 -12.75 1.97 10.43
C ALA A 145 -13.09 0.54 9.98
N VAL A 146 -12.12 -0.19 9.39
CA VAL A 146 -12.30 -1.59 8.98
C VAL A 146 -12.61 -2.48 10.17
N LEU A 147 -11.90 -2.33 11.28
CA LEU A 147 -12.13 -3.13 12.49
C LEU A 147 -13.51 -2.88 13.09
N ALA A 148 -13.95 -1.62 13.12
CA ALA A 148 -15.29 -1.25 13.57
C ALA A 148 -16.38 -1.83 12.65
N GLU A 149 -16.18 -1.77 11.33
CA GLU A 149 -17.10 -2.34 10.34
C GLU A 149 -17.21 -3.87 10.46
N ARG A 150 -16.09 -4.56 10.74
CA ARG A 150 -16.05 -6.03 10.87
C ARG A 150 -16.37 -6.54 12.26
N GLY A 151 -16.40 -5.68 13.28
CA GLY A 151 -16.57 -6.09 14.68
C GLY A 151 -15.43 -6.97 15.20
N VAL A 152 -14.22 -6.83 14.66
CA VAL A 152 -13.06 -7.67 15.03
C VAL A 152 -12.15 -6.92 16.01
N PRO A 153 -11.73 -7.56 17.13
CA PRO A 153 -10.80 -6.94 18.06
C PRO A 153 -9.42 -6.72 17.43
N ALA A 154 -8.90 -5.50 17.55
CA ALA A 154 -7.56 -5.16 17.07
C ALA A 154 -6.46 -6.12 17.56
N ALA A 155 -6.62 -6.66 18.78
CA ALA A 155 -5.71 -7.63 19.39
C ALA A 155 -5.55 -8.94 18.58
N GLN A 156 -6.55 -9.32 17.78
CA GLN A 156 -6.54 -10.51 16.93
C GLN A 156 -6.03 -10.23 15.51
N CYS A 157 -5.80 -8.96 15.17
CA CYS A 157 -5.42 -8.54 13.83
C CYS A 157 -3.90 -8.45 13.66
N PHE A 158 -3.48 -8.54 12.40
CA PHE A 158 -2.09 -8.42 11.96
C PHE A 158 -1.96 -7.21 11.06
N ALA A 159 -0.82 -6.53 11.14
CA ALA A 159 -0.48 -5.45 10.23
C ALA A 159 0.99 -5.61 9.81
N TYR A 160 1.24 -5.33 8.54
CA TYR A 160 2.55 -5.43 7.91
C TYR A 160 2.93 -4.07 7.33
N GLY A 161 4.14 -3.61 7.60
CA GLY A 161 4.64 -2.32 7.12
C GLY A 161 6.14 -2.32 6.91
N ASP A 162 6.62 -1.48 6.01
CA ASP A 162 8.04 -1.38 5.63
C ASP A 162 8.60 0.04 5.76
N HIS A 163 7.74 1.02 6.05
CA HIS A 163 8.11 2.43 6.09
C HIS A 163 7.60 3.12 7.37
N ASP A 164 8.25 4.21 7.78
CA ASP A 164 7.90 4.96 9.00
C ASP A 164 6.45 5.47 9.00
N SER A 165 5.88 5.70 7.81
CA SER A 165 4.48 6.08 7.61
C SER A 165 3.48 4.98 7.99
N ASP A 166 3.94 3.76 8.27
CA ASP A 166 3.12 2.63 8.70
C ASP A 166 3.10 2.49 10.23
N LEU A 167 3.90 3.28 10.94
CA LEU A 167 4.10 3.11 12.38
C LEU A 167 2.81 3.20 13.18
N ASP A 168 1.98 4.21 12.92
CA ASP A 168 0.70 4.37 13.63
C ASP A 168 -0.25 3.20 13.35
N MET A 169 -0.23 2.66 12.12
CA MET A 169 -1.02 1.48 11.74
C MET A 169 -0.50 0.23 12.46
N LEU A 170 0.81 0.03 12.51
CA LEU A 170 1.43 -1.11 13.20
C LEU A 170 1.11 -1.07 14.70
N ARG A 171 1.19 0.11 15.34
CA ARG A 171 0.82 0.29 16.76
C ARG A 171 -0.66 0.03 17.05
N SER A 172 -1.52 0.05 16.03
CA SER A 172 -2.98 -0.08 16.20
C SER A 172 -3.49 -1.52 16.31
N VAL A 173 -2.65 -2.54 16.10
CA VAL A 173 -3.06 -3.96 16.10
C VAL A 173 -2.25 -4.79 17.12
N GLY A 174 -2.77 -5.97 17.46
CA GLY A 174 -2.10 -6.88 18.40
C GLY A 174 -0.89 -7.61 17.82
N ASN A 175 -0.83 -7.79 16.49
CA ASN A 175 0.23 -8.55 15.83
C ASN A 175 0.94 -7.72 14.74
N PRO A 176 1.65 -6.64 15.09
CA PRO A 176 2.46 -5.88 14.14
C PRO A 176 3.66 -6.68 13.67
N VAL A 177 4.03 -6.48 12.39
CA VAL A 177 5.19 -7.09 11.75
C VAL A 177 5.84 -6.08 10.80
N VAL A 178 7.15 -5.89 10.93
CA VAL A 178 7.94 -5.09 10.00
C VAL A 178 8.45 -5.97 8.86
N VAL A 179 8.44 -5.49 7.62
CA VAL A 179 8.94 -6.23 6.46
C VAL A 179 10.05 -5.44 5.80
N GLY A 180 11.31 -5.89 5.90
CA GLY A 180 12.44 -5.08 5.49
C GLY A 180 12.63 -3.90 6.44
N GLY A 181 11.80 -2.87 6.38
CA GLY A 181 11.80 -1.73 7.30
C GLY A 181 12.94 -0.73 7.06
N THR A 182 12.64 0.56 7.20
CA THR A 182 13.64 1.63 7.38
C THR A 182 14.46 1.39 8.66
N PRO A 183 15.64 2.02 8.82
CA PRO A 183 16.39 1.95 10.08
C PRO A 183 15.57 2.37 11.31
N ALA A 184 14.76 3.43 11.20
CA ALA A 184 13.94 3.91 12.30
C ALA A 184 12.81 2.93 12.66
N LEU A 185 12.13 2.35 11.66
CA LEU A 185 11.09 1.36 11.89
C LEU A 185 11.66 0.06 12.49
N ARG A 186 12.87 -0.35 12.09
CA ARG A 186 13.57 -1.49 12.70
C ARG A 186 13.92 -1.24 14.16
N GLN A 187 14.42 -0.05 14.48
CA GLN A 187 14.71 0.33 15.87
C GLN A 187 13.44 0.28 16.74
N GLU A 188 12.32 0.74 16.21
CA GLU A 188 11.04 0.62 16.90
C GLU A 188 10.60 -0.84 17.08
N ALA A 189 10.79 -1.68 16.06
CA ALA A 189 10.49 -3.10 16.13
C ALA A 189 11.32 -3.80 17.21
N GLU A 190 12.63 -3.51 17.28
CA GLU A 190 13.51 -4.01 18.34
C GLU A 190 13.03 -3.55 19.73
N ARG A 191 12.71 -2.26 19.88
CA ARG A 191 12.22 -1.67 21.13
C ARG A 191 10.92 -2.32 21.61
N CYS A 192 10.03 -2.68 20.69
CA CYS A 192 8.71 -3.22 21.00
C CYS A 192 8.63 -4.76 20.92
N GLY A 193 9.73 -5.44 20.57
CA GLY A 193 9.74 -6.88 20.32
C GLY A 193 8.87 -7.29 19.11
N TRP A 194 8.71 -6.44 18.10
CA TRP A 194 7.97 -6.77 16.88
C TRP A 194 8.83 -7.61 15.95
N PRO A 195 8.27 -8.64 15.30
CA PRO A 195 9.00 -9.41 14.32
C PRO A 195 9.37 -8.59 13.09
N VAL A 196 10.55 -8.89 12.53
CA VAL A 196 11.03 -8.32 11.28
C VAL A 196 11.18 -9.45 10.25
N LEU A 197 10.37 -9.42 9.19
CA LEU A 197 10.50 -10.31 8.04
C LEU A 197 11.55 -9.79 7.06
N SER A 198 12.32 -10.71 6.48
CA SER A 198 13.26 -10.36 5.41
C SER A 198 12.49 -10.03 4.12
N PRO A 199 12.94 -9.01 3.36
CA PRO A 199 12.29 -8.64 2.11
C PRO A 199 12.64 -9.58 0.95
N ARG A 200 13.70 -10.40 1.09
CA ARG A 200 14.27 -11.21 0.00
C ARG A 200 14.11 -12.73 0.18
N THR A 201 14.06 -13.23 1.42
CA THR A 201 14.13 -14.67 1.72
C THR A 201 13.47 -15.00 3.06
N GLY A 202 13.15 -16.27 3.30
CA GLY A 202 12.97 -16.82 4.64
C GLY A 202 11.64 -17.54 4.87
N PRO A 203 11.59 -18.50 5.82
CA PRO A 203 10.33 -19.07 6.30
C PRO A 203 9.60 -18.05 7.18
N LEU A 204 8.28 -18.17 7.27
CA LEU A 204 7.42 -17.42 8.19
C LEU A 204 7.62 -17.84 9.66
N GLY A 205 8.80 -18.31 10.06
CA GLY A 205 9.07 -18.84 11.41
C GLY A 205 8.63 -17.87 12.50
N ALA A 206 8.84 -16.57 12.28
CA ALA A 206 8.39 -15.49 13.15
C ALA A 206 6.86 -15.33 13.28
N LEU A 207 6.07 -15.82 12.32
CA LEU A 207 4.60 -15.81 12.33
C LEU A 207 4.01 -17.13 12.82
N ALA A 208 4.73 -18.25 12.63
CA ALA A 208 4.25 -19.59 12.99
C ALA A 208 4.02 -19.75 14.51
N ASP A 209 4.78 -19.04 15.33
CA ASP A 209 4.70 -19.10 16.79
C ASP A 209 3.60 -18.19 17.40
N ARG A 210 3.02 -17.27 16.61
CA ARG A 210 1.93 -16.40 17.06
C ARG A 210 0.59 -17.12 16.93
N ARG A 211 0.17 -17.80 17.99
CA ARG A 211 -1.22 -18.25 18.15
C ARG A 211 -2.10 -17.02 18.31
N ILE A 212 -3.07 -16.83 17.43
CA ILE A 212 -4.24 -16.00 17.75
C ILE A 212 -4.93 -16.74 18.90
N PRO A 213 -5.09 -16.15 20.10
CA PRO A 213 -5.89 -16.75 21.14
C PRO A 213 -7.28 -17.03 20.54
N ALA A 214 -7.73 -18.28 20.58
CA ALA A 214 -9.09 -18.59 20.19
C ALA A 214 -10.00 -17.67 20.99
N GLY A 215 -10.80 -16.85 20.30
CA GLY A 215 -11.76 -15.97 20.95
C GLY A 215 -12.58 -16.81 21.93
N VAL A 216 -12.59 -16.39 23.20
CA VAL A 216 -13.53 -16.96 24.17
C VAL A 216 -14.91 -16.57 23.66
N ASN A 217 -15.62 -17.52 23.07
CA ASN A 217 -17.04 -17.37 22.78
C ASN A 217 -17.73 -17.21 24.14
N GLY A 218 -18.14 -15.98 24.44
CA GLY A 218 -19.05 -15.63 25.53
C GLY A 218 -20.39 -15.24 24.96
#